data_AF-A0A356W297-F1
#
_entry.id   AF-A0A356W297-F1
#
_cell.length_a   1.000
_cell.length_b   1.000
_cell.length_c   1.000
_cell.angle_alpha   90.00
_cell.angle_beta   90.00
_cell.angle_gamma   90.00
#
_symmetry.space_group_name_H-M   'P 1'
#
loop_
_entity.id
_entity.type
_entity.pdbx_description
1 polymer ?
#
loop_
_entity_poly.entity_id
_entity_poly.type
_entity_poly.pdbx_seq_one_letter_code
_entity_poly.pdbx_strand_id
1 'polypeptide(L)' 'MAKKSQTKGRSDGLVAENRRSRRDYAVEDTLEAGIMLVGSEVKSLRQGKANIAEAYVSPE' A
#
# COMPACT_ATOMS: atom_id res chain seq x y z
N MET A 1 9.18 12.50 -26.17
CA MET A 1 8.31 12.29 -25.00
C MET A 1 8.02 10.80 -24.88
N ALA A 2 8.61 10.11 -23.90
CA ALA A 2 8.49 8.66 -23.77
C ALA A 2 7.18 8.29 -23.06
N LYS A 3 6.35 7.49 -23.73
CA LYS A 3 5.09 6.95 -23.21
C LYS A 3 5.43 5.95 -22.10
N LYS A 4 5.26 6.33 -20.83
CA LYS A 4 5.52 5.46 -19.68
C LYS A 4 4.49 4.35 -19.70
N SER A 5 4.96 3.11 -19.86
CA SER A 5 4.13 1.90 -19.88
C SER A 5 3.28 1.84 -18.61
N GLN A 6 1.97 1.70 -18.77
CA GLN A 6 1.09 1.44 -17.63
C GLN A 6 1.42 0.05 -17.10
N THR A 7 2.09 -0.01 -15.96
CA THR A 7 2.27 -1.24 -15.20
C THR A 7 0.88 -1.75 -14.81
N LYS A 8 0.42 -2.81 -15.49
CA LYS A 8 -0.78 -3.56 -15.11
C LYS A 8 -0.63 -3.92 -13.63
N GLY A 9 -1.54 -3.44 -12.78
CA GLY A 9 -1.59 -3.84 -11.39
C GLY A 9 -1.63 -5.36 -11.28
N ARG A 10 -0.92 -5.89 -10.30
CA ARG A 10 -0.94 -7.31 -9.92
C ARG A 10 -2.40 -7.80 -9.83
N SER A 11 -2.75 -8.87 -10.54
CA SER A 11 -4.11 -9.43 -10.62
C SER A 11 -4.62 -10.00 -9.29
N ASP A 12 -3.70 -10.18 -8.36
CA ASP A 12 -3.83 -10.66 -6.99
C ASP A 12 -4.34 -9.57 -6.01
N GLY A 13 -4.60 -8.35 -6.48
CA GLY A 13 -5.23 -7.30 -5.67
C GLY A 13 -4.31 -6.66 -4.62
N LEU A 14 -3.08 -7.15 -4.47
CA LEU A 14 -2.08 -6.62 -3.56
C LEU A 14 -1.50 -5.31 -4.10
N VAL A 15 -1.87 -4.20 -3.45
CA VAL A 15 -1.46 -2.84 -3.84
C VAL A 15 -0.14 -2.42 -3.19
N ALA A 16 -0.01 -2.64 -1.89
CA ALA A 16 1.17 -2.29 -1.10
C ALA A 16 1.31 -3.22 0.09
N GLU A 17 2.54 -3.53 0.48
CA GLU A 17 2.84 -4.44 1.58
C GLU A 17 4.13 -4.00 2.29
N ASN A 18 4.09 -3.88 3.62
CA ASN A 18 5.28 -3.57 4.41
C ASN A 18 6.07 -4.86 4.72
N ARG A 19 6.98 -5.22 3.82
CA ARG A 19 7.86 -6.40 4.00
C ARG A 19 8.87 -6.23 5.13
N ARG A 20 9.20 -4.99 5.51
CA ARG A 20 10.15 -4.69 6.59
C ARG A 20 9.54 -5.07 7.95
N SER A 21 8.25 -4.78 8.14
CA SER A 21 7.53 -5.12 9.38
C SER A 21 7.67 -6.59 9.78
N ARG A 22 7.63 -7.52 8.82
CA ARG A 22 7.79 -8.97 9.08
C ARG A 22 9.19 -9.42 9.49
N ARG A 23 10.22 -8.58 9.30
CA ARG A 23 11.60 -8.88 9.68
C ARG A 23 12.00 -8.18 10.98
N ASP A 24 11.50 -6.97 11.16
CA ASP A 24 11.90 -6.10 12.26
C ASP A 24 11.05 -6.35 13.52
N TYR A 25 9.83 -6.87 13.36
CA TYR A 25 8.89 -7.10 14.46
C TYR A 25 8.31 -8.51 14.43
N ALA A 26 7.95 -9.02 15.61
CA ALA A 26 7.08 -10.18 15.75
C ALA A 26 5.62 -9.68 15.75
N VAL A 27 4.83 -10.14 14.78
CA VAL A 27 3.40 -9.79 14.69
C VAL A 27 2.62 -10.71 15.62
N GLU A 28 2.00 -10.14 16.65
CA GLU A 28 1.19 -10.90 17.63
C GLU A 28 -0.24 -11.09 17.15
N ASP A 29 -0.85 -10.04 16.58
CA ASP A 29 -2.22 -10.04 16.08
C ASP A 29 -2.34 -9.24 14.77
N THR A 30 -3.32 -9.61 13.93
CA THR A 30 -3.61 -8.95 12.66
C THR A 30 -5.01 -8.36 12.69
N LEU A 31 -5.09 -7.04 12.56
CA LEU A 31 -6.35 -6.31 12.55
C LEU A 31 -6.70 -5.87 11.12
N GLU A 32 -7.99 -5.96 10.77
CA GLU A 32 -8.51 -5.39 9.53
C GLU A 32 -8.99 -3.95 9.76
N ALA A 33 -8.54 -3.04 8.91
CA ALA A 33 -8.92 -1.63 8.97
C ALA A 33 -9.26 -1.10 7.56
N GLY A 34 -10.21 -0.17 7.51
CA GLY A 34 -10.57 0.56 6.29
C GLY A 34 -10.14 2.01 6.38
N ILE A 35 -9.49 2.51 5.32
CA ILE A 35 -9.13 3.94 5.19
C ILE A 35 -9.99 4.54 4.07
N MET A 36 -10.61 5.69 4.36
CA MET A 36 -11.35 6.43 3.35
C MET A 36 -10.37 7.19 2.46
N LEU A 37 -10.40 6.90 1.16
CA LEU A 37 -9.51 7.50 0.18
C LEU A 37 -10.25 8.46 -0.74
N VAL A 38 -9.55 9.48 -1.21
CA VAL A 38 -10.03 10.39 -2.26
C VAL A 38 -9.56 9.95 -3.64
N GLY A 39 -10.26 10.39 -4.70
CA GLY A 39 -10.09 9.83 -6.05
C GLY A 39 -8.65 9.87 -6.61
N SER A 40 -7.84 10.86 -6.24
CA SER A 40 -6.43 10.95 -6.62
C SER A 40 -5.57 9.84 -5.97
N GLU A 41 -5.84 9.48 -4.72
CA GLU A 41 -5.13 8.44 -3.98
C GLU A 41 -5.43 7.06 -4.59
N VAL A 42 -6.71 6.78 -4.87
CA VAL A 42 -7.14 5.55 -5.53
C VAL A 42 -6.41 5.36 -6.87
N LYS A 43 -6.25 6.44 -7.65
CA LYS A 43 -5.53 6.40 -8.92
C LYS A 43 -4.04 6.08 -8.74
N SER A 44 -3.39 6.64 -7.73
CA SER A 44 -1.97 6.38 -7.42
C SER A 44 -1.75 4.94 -6.95
N LEU A 45 -2.64 4.43 -6.10
CA LEU A 45 -2.63 3.03 -5.64
C LEU A 45 -2.76 2.04 -6.79
N ARG A 46 -3.71 2.27 -7.72
CA ARG A 46 -3.88 1.44 -8.92
C ARG A 46 -2.68 1.46 -9.86
N GLN A 47 -1.87 2.52 -9.81
CA GLN A 47 -0.61 2.61 -10.56
C GLN A 47 0.57 1.96 -9.82
N GLY A 48 0.34 1.34 -8.65
CA GLY A 48 1.40 0.72 -7.84
C GLY A 48 2.32 1.74 -7.17
N LYS A 49 1.88 3.00 -7.03
CA LYS A 49 2.66 4.07 -6.41
C LYS A 49 2.23 4.28 -4.95
N ALA A 50 2.50 3.29 -4.11
CA ALA A 50 2.34 3.41 -2.66
C ALA A 50 3.53 2.83 -1.92
N ASN A 51 3.88 3.46 -0.81
CA ASN A 51 4.90 3.00 0.13
C ASN A 51 4.35 3.14 1.55
N ILE A 52 4.37 2.05 2.31
CA ILE A 52 3.92 1.98 3.70
C ILE A 52 5.03 1.50 4.66
N ALA A 53 6.29 1.53 4.21
CA ALA A 53 7.42 1.00 4.98
C ALA A 53 7.69 1.79 6.27
N GLU A 54 7.36 3.08 6.30
CA GLU A 54 7.59 4.01 7.41
C GLU A 54 6.27 4.58 7.96
N ALA A 55 5.16 3.93 7.64
CA ALA A 55 3.84 4.31 8.14
C ALA A 55 3.61 3.77 9.56
N TYR A 56 2.84 4.49 10.37
CA TYR A 56 2.39 4.08 11.70
C TYR A 56 0.89 4.37 11.85
N VAL A 57 0.26 3.73 12.83
CA VAL A 57 -1.13 3.97 13.24
C VAL A 57 -1.12 4.68 14.58
N SER A 58 -1.91 5.74 14.72
CA SER A 58 -2.10 6.50 15.96
C SER A 58 -3.55 6.30 16.44
N PRO A 59 -3.82 6.35 17.76
CA PRO A 59 -5.18 6.30 18.30
C PRO A 59 -5.96 7.62 18.19
N GLU A 60 -5.34 8.71 17.74
CA GLU A 60 -6.00 10.02 17.53
C GLU A 60 -6.86 10.09 16.27
#